data_AF-A0A8X6W0N0-F1
#
_entry.id   AF-A0A8X6W0N0-F1
#
_cell.length_a   1.000
_cell.length_b   1.000
_cell.length_c   1.000
_cell.angle_alpha   90.00
_cell.angle_beta   90.00
_cell.angle_gamma   90.00
#
_symmetry.space_group_name_H-M   'P 1'
#
loop_
_entity.id
_entity.type
_entity.pdbx_description
1 polymer ?
#
loop_
_entity_poly.entity_id
_entity_poly.type
_entity_poly.pdbx_seq_one_letter_code
_entity_poly.pdbx_strand_id
1 'polypeptide(L)'
;MCLADEHKDAVRFLWSDDEPCVHKRPKLQVYRFNRVNFGVTSSPFLLAATIRHHIEKYKHEFPDTVELLDKNFYVDDLISGGNEFEEALQTSRRAKNIMEAAGMDLRKWITNDANLMEQWKK
;
A
#
# COMPACT_ATOMS: atom_id res chain seq x y z
N MET A 1 -3.35 -8.82 4.46
CA MET A 1 -2.98 -10.15 3.98
C MET A 1 -2.13 -10.87 5.02
N CYS A 2 -2.61 -12.01 5.53
CA CYS A 2 -1.91 -12.80 6.54
C CYS A 2 -1.04 -13.86 5.87
N LEU A 3 0.09 -14.20 6.50
CA LEU A 3 0.92 -15.32 6.08
C LEU A 3 0.36 -16.63 6.64
N ALA A 4 0.32 -17.66 5.79
CA ALA A 4 0.07 -19.04 6.23
C ALA A 4 1.15 -19.46 7.25
N ASP A 5 0.77 -20.26 8.25
CA ASP A 5 1.67 -20.61 9.36
C ASP A 5 2.95 -21.30 8.87
N GLU A 6 2.87 -22.12 7.83
CA GLU A 6 4.00 -22.80 7.19
C GLU A 6 5.04 -21.85 6.57
N HIS A 7 4.64 -20.62 6.20
CA HIS A 7 5.53 -19.63 5.59
C HIS A 7 6.14 -18.65 6.59
N LYS A 8 5.62 -18.57 7.82
CA LYS A 8 6.05 -17.56 8.81
C LYS A 8 7.51 -17.70 9.22
N ASP A 9 8.06 -18.91 9.13
CA ASP A 9 9.44 -19.17 9.51
C ASP A 9 10.46 -18.64 8.48
N ALA A 10 10.03 -18.44 7.22
CA ALA A 10 10.87 -17.86 6.17
C ALA A 10 11.07 -16.35 6.31
N VAL A 11 10.27 -15.69 7.16
CA VAL A 11 10.29 -14.23 7.39
C VAL A 11 10.63 -13.89 8.84
N ARG A 12 11.56 -14.64 9.42
CA ARG A 12 12.11 -14.36 10.75
C ARG A 12 13.13 -13.23 10.68
N PHE A 13 13.19 -12.43 11.74
CA PHE A 13 14.21 -11.42 11.92
C PHE A 13 14.70 -11.40 13.37
N LEU A 14 15.91 -10.90 13.54
CA LEU A 14 16.54 -10.75 14.85
C LEU A 14 16.36 -9.31 15.32
N TRP A 15 16.08 -9.15 16.60
CA TRP A 15 15.99 -7.85 17.27
C TRP A 15 16.76 -7.86 18.58
N SER A 16 17.21 -6.69 19.01
CA SER A 16 17.84 -6.48 20.31
C SER A 16 17.52 -5.08 20.81
N ASP A 17 17.19 -4.98 22.09
CA ASP A 17 17.03 -3.70 22.78
C ASP A 17 18.35 -3.21 23.42
N ASP A 18 19.39 -4.05 23.39
CA ASP A 18 20.74 -3.67 23.84
C ASP A 18 21.39 -2.71 22.83
N GLU A 19 22.04 -1.66 23.34
CA GLU A 19 22.87 -0.74 22.54
C GLU A 19 24.02 -1.52 21.85
N PRO A 20 24.32 -1.26 20.56
CA PRO A 20 25.40 -1.92 19.86
C PRO A 20 26.77 -1.72 20.56
N CYS A 21 27.46 -2.83 20.88
CA CYS A 21 28.75 -2.82 21.55
C CYS A 21 29.70 -3.85 20.95
N VAL A 22 30.96 -3.46 20.71
CA VAL A 22 31.99 -4.36 20.14
C VAL A 22 32.45 -5.44 21.13
N HIS A 23 32.34 -5.17 22.44
CA HIS A 23 32.87 -6.05 23.48
C HIS A 23 31.81 -6.93 24.16
N LYS A 24 30.53 -6.77 23.81
CA LYS A 24 29.43 -7.51 24.40
C LYS A 24 28.49 -7.99 23.30
N ARG A 25 28.16 -9.28 23.33
CA ARG A 25 27.10 -9.81 22.45
C ARG A 25 25.72 -9.35 22.94
N PRO A 26 24.87 -8.82 22.08
CA PRO A 26 23.52 -8.42 22.46
C PRO A 26 22.65 -9.64 22.77
N LYS A 27 21.65 -9.44 23.63
CA LYS A 27 20.59 -10.43 23.84
C LYS A 27 19.61 -10.38 22.67
N LEU A 28 19.77 -11.32 21.75
CA LEU A 28 18.94 -11.43 20.56
C LEU A 28 17.56 -12.04 20.87
N GLN A 29 16.53 -11.43 20.30
CA GLN A 29 15.16 -11.90 20.26
C GLN A 29 14.82 -12.27 18.81
N VAL A 30 14.12 -13.39 18.62
CA VAL A 30 13.68 -13.84 17.29
C VAL A 30 12.21 -13.50 17.13
N TYR A 31 11.90 -12.70 16.11
CA TYR A 31 10.54 -12.36 15.73
C TYR A 31 10.22 -12.97 14.35
N ARG A 32 8.94 -13.08 14.04
CA ARG A 32 8.43 -13.49 12.74
C ARG A 32 7.26 -12.62 12.32
N PHE A 33 7.20 -12.27 11.05
CA PHE A 33 6.05 -11.54 10.52
C PHE A 33 4.81 -12.44 10.45
N ASN A 34 3.65 -11.86 10.79
CA ASN A 34 2.34 -12.52 10.61
C ASN A 34 1.63 -12.08 9.32
N ARG A 35 2.17 -11.08 8.63
CA ARG A 35 1.64 -10.48 7.41
C ARG A 35 2.72 -10.46 6.36
N VAL A 36 2.32 -10.45 5.09
CA VAL A 36 3.23 -10.31 3.96
C VAL A 36 4.01 -8.99 4.14
N ASN A 37 5.33 -9.08 4.23
CA ASN A 37 6.22 -7.93 4.42
C ASN A 37 6.78 -7.42 3.08
N PHE A 38 7.30 -6.20 3.10
CA PHE A 38 8.09 -5.67 2.00
C PHE A 38 9.40 -6.45 1.84
N GLY A 39 9.87 -6.59 0.60
CA GLY A 39 11.15 -7.23 0.27
C GLY A 39 11.09 -8.73 -0.01
N VAL A 40 9.95 -9.40 0.19
CA VAL A 40 9.76 -10.78 -0.31
C VAL A 40 9.40 -10.72 -1.80
N THR A 41 10.00 -11.60 -2.60
CA THR A 41 9.82 -11.62 -4.07
C THR A 41 8.35 -11.73 -4.50
N SER A 42 7.52 -12.45 -3.74
CA SER A 42 6.09 -12.64 -4.03
C SER A 42 5.21 -11.48 -3.56
N SER A 43 5.70 -10.57 -2.72
CA SER A 43 4.87 -9.51 -2.11
C SER A 43 4.22 -8.59 -3.14
N PRO A 44 4.92 -8.09 -4.19
CA PRO A 44 4.30 -7.21 -5.18
C PRO A 44 3.18 -7.91 -5.96
N PHE A 45 3.37 -9.18 -6.32
CA PHE A 45 2.34 -9.96 -7.01
C PHE A 45 1.08 -10.12 -6.14
N LEU A 46 1.27 -10.52 -4.88
CA LEU A 46 0.17 -10.72 -3.95
C LEU A 46 -0.62 -9.43 -3.72
N LEU A 47 0.09 -8.31 -3.53
CA LEU A 47 -0.54 -6.99 -3.40
C LEU A 47 -1.35 -6.64 -4.65
N ALA A 48 -0.75 -6.72 -5.84
CA ALA A 48 -1.42 -6.38 -7.10
C ALA A 48 -2.65 -7.26 -7.36
N ALA A 49 -2.57 -8.58 -7.11
CA ALA A 49 -3.71 -9.49 -7.25
C ALA A 49 -4.85 -9.13 -6.29
N THR A 50 -4.50 -8.72 -5.07
CA THR A 50 -5.48 -8.31 -4.05
C THR A 50 -6.16 -7.00 -4.45
N ILE A 51 -5.39 -5.99 -4.87
CA ILE A 51 -5.93 -4.72 -5.36
C ILE A 51 -6.91 -4.98 -6.52
N ARG A 52 -6.50 -5.74 -7.53
CA ARG A 52 -7.34 -6.13 -8.68
C ARG A 52 -8.66 -6.78 -8.26
N HIS A 53 -8.59 -7.72 -7.33
CA HIS A 53 -9.78 -8.39 -6.81
C HIS A 53 -10.77 -7.42 -6.16
N HIS A 54 -10.28 -6.41 -5.44
CA HIS A 54 -11.14 -5.44 -4.77
C HIS A 54 -11.71 -4.40 -5.73
N ILE A 55 -10.91 -3.86 -6.66
CA ILE A 55 -11.38 -2.80 -7.58
C ILE A 55 -12.38 -3.32 -8.61
N GLU A 56 -12.31 -4.58 -9.03
CA GLU A 56 -13.24 -5.17 -10.03
C GLU A 56 -14.72 -5.08 -9.58
N LYS A 57 -14.98 -5.06 -8.26
CA LYS A 57 -16.33 -4.90 -7.70
C LYS A 57 -16.99 -3.57 -8.08
N TYR A 58 -16.19 -2.55 -8.40
CA TYR A 58 -16.64 -1.20 -8.71
C TYR A 58 -16.67 -0.90 -10.21
N LYS A 59 -16.34 -1.88 -11.07
CA LYS A 59 -16.18 -1.67 -12.51
C LYS A 59 -17.44 -1.17 -13.22
N HIS A 60 -18.62 -1.56 -12.73
CA HIS A 60 -19.89 -1.09 -13.28
C HIS A 60 -20.25 0.34 -12.83
N GLU A 61 -19.79 0.77 -11.66
CA GLU A 61 -20.12 2.06 -11.07
C GLU A 61 -19.11 3.15 -11.46
N PHE A 62 -17.81 2.80 -11.45
CA PHE A 62 -16.69 3.70 -11.71
C PHE A 62 -15.67 3.07 -12.68
N PRO A 63 -16.06 2.76 -13.92
CA PRO A 63 -15.17 2.06 -14.88
C PRO A 63 -13.83 2.78 -15.07
N ASP A 64 -13.84 4.10 -15.23
CA ASP A 64 -12.63 4.90 -15.44
C ASP A 64 -11.70 4.87 -14.22
N THR A 65 -12.26 4.93 -13.01
CA THR A 65 -11.47 4.87 -11.77
C THR A 65 -10.88 3.47 -11.57
N VAL A 66 -11.61 2.42 -11.90
CA VAL A 66 -11.10 1.04 -11.81
C VAL A 66 -9.97 0.82 -12.81
N GLU A 67 -10.13 1.27 -14.06
CA GLU A 67 -9.07 1.18 -15.06
C GLU A 67 -7.82 1.97 -14.66
N LEU A 68 -8.02 3.17 -14.11
CA LEU A 68 -6.95 4.00 -13.59
C LEU A 68 -6.20 3.29 -12.45
N LEU A 69 -6.92 2.77 -11.45
CA LEU A 69 -6.30 2.02 -10.35
C LEU A 69 -5.53 0.80 -10.87
N ASP A 70 -6.09 0.02 -11.80
CA ASP A 70 -5.43 -1.19 -12.31
C ASP A 70 -4.12 -0.90 -13.05
N LYS A 71 -4.03 0.26 -13.73
CA LYS A 71 -2.88 0.63 -14.58
C LYS A 71 -1.82 1.46 -13.86
N ASN A 72 -2.20 2.22 -12.82
CA ASN A 72 -1.37 3.29 -12.28
C ASN A 72 -0.74 3.00 -10.91
N PHE A 73 -0.84 1.76 -10.41
CA PHE A 73 -0.06 1.35 -9.24
C PHE A 73 1.39 0.98 -9.63
N TYR A 74 2.34 1.65 -8.99
CA TYR A 74 3.71 1.20 -8.89
C TYR A 74 3.94 0.55 -7.53
N VAL A 75 3.84 -0.78 -7.48
CA VAL A 75 3.83 -1.56 -6.22
C VAL A 75 2.72 -1.07 -5.29
N ASP A 76 3.06 -0.32 -4.24
CA ASP A 76 2.13 0.25 -3.26
C ASP A 76 1.80 1.74 -3.48
N ASP A 77 2.45 2.40 -4.45
CA ASP A 77 2.23 3.81 -4.77
C ASP A 77 1.25 3.96 -5.95
N LEU A 78 0.18 4.74 -5.76
CA LEU A 78 -0.71 5.15 -6.85
C LEU A 78 -0.18 6.43 -7.51
N ILE A 79 0.19 6.35 -8.79
CA ILE A 79 0.76 7.47 -9.54
C ILE A 79 -0.13 7.76 -10.75
N SER A 80 -0.97 8.79 -10.63
CA SER A 80 -1.90 9.18 -11.69
C SER A 80 -2.01 10.70 -11.81
N GLY A 81 -2.65 11.17 -12.89
CA GLY A 81 -2.99 12.57 -13.11
C GLY A 81 -4.42 12.75 -13.63
N GLY A 82 -4.79 14.00 -13.86
CA GLY A 82 -6.01 14.45 -14.54
C GLY A 82 -5.71 15.76 -15.26
N ASN A 83 -6.50 16.10 -16.28
CA ASN A 83 -6.28 17.32 -17.07
C ASN A 83 -6.88 18.55 -16.38
N GLU A 84 -7.87 18.33 -15.51
CA GLU A 84 -8.57 19.38 -14.79
C GLU A 84 -8.58 19.11 -13.27
N PHE A 85 -8.62 20.19 -12.50
CA PHE A 85 -8.68 20.13 -11.04
C PHE A 85 -9.83 19.24 -10.53
N GLU A 86 -11.05 19.42 -11.08
CA GLU A 86 -12.23 18.69 -10.61
C GLU A 86 -12.15 17.20 -10.96
N GLU A 87 -11.64 16.87 -12.15
CA GLU A 87 -11.39 15.49 -12.57
C GLU A 87 -10.42 14.78 -11.62
N ALA A 88 -9.28 15.41 -11.32
CA ALA A 88 -8.28 14.86 -10.41
C ALA A 88 -8.82 14.73 -8.97
N LEU A 89 -9.60 15.72 -8.51
CA LEU A 89 -10.23 15.69 -7.19
C LEU A 89 -11.23 14.54 -7.07
N GLN A 90 -12.13 14.38 -8.03
CA GLN A 90 -13.14 13.32 -8.00
C GLN A 90 -12.51 11.94 -8.12
N THR A 91 -11.51 11.81 -9.00
CA THR A 91 -10.75 10.56 -9.16
C THR A 91 -10.04 10.17 -7.87
N SER A 92 -9.35 11.10 -7.21
CA SER A 92 -8.66 10.82 -5.94
C SER A 92 -9.62 10.42 -4.82
N ARG A 93 -10.80 11.05 -4.74
CA ARG A 93 -11.84 10.68 -3.77
C ARG A 93 -12.40 9.28 -4.03
N ARG A 94 -12.73 8.95 -5.28
CA ARG A 94 -13.22 7.61 -5.65
C ARG A 94 -12.17 6.54 -5.38
N ALA A 95 -10.92 6.80 -5.79
CA ALA A 95 -9.79 5.92 -5.52
C ALA A 95 -9.62 5.67 -4.02
N LYS A 96 -9.64 6.73 -3.20
CA LYS A 96 -9.57 6.63 -1.74
C LYS A 96 -10.70 5.76 -1.19
N ASN A 97 -11.95 6.03 -1.57
CA ASN A 97 -13.10 5.28 -1.07
C ASN A 97 -13.05 3.79 -1.45
N ILE A 98 -12.70 3.48 -2.70
CA ILE A 98 -12.59 2.09 -3.19
C ILE A 98 -11.50 1.33 -2.40
N MET A 99 -10.33 1.96 -2.22
CA MET A 99 -9.21 1.34 -1.50
C MET A 99 -9.48 1.23 0.00
N GLU A 100 -10.12 2.23 0.62
CA GLU A 100 -10.56 2.18 2.02
C GLU A 100 -11.55 1.04 2.26
N ALA A 101 -12.49 0.79 1.33
CA ALA A 101 -13.40 -0.35 1.39
C ALA A 101 -12.67 -1.70 1.29
N ALA A 102 -11.46 -1.73 0.72
CA ALA A 102 -10.56 -2.88 0.74
C ALA A 102 -9.68 -2.97 2.00
N GLY A 103 -9.82 -2.02 2.94
CA GLY A 103 -8.95 -1.89 4.11
C GLY A 103 -7.55 -1.39 3.77
N MET A 104 -7.39 -0.70 2.62
CA MET A 104 -6.14 -0.14 2.12
C MET A 104 -6.25 1.39 2.09
N ASP A 105 -5.64 2.06 3.07
CA ASP A 105 -5.67 3.52 3.16
C ASP A 105 -4.67 4.16 2.18
N LEU A 106 -5.19 4.87 1.17
CA LEU A 106 -4.40 5.74 0.30
C LEU A 106 -4.12 7.07 1.00
N ARG A 107 -2.85 7.31 1.29
CA ARG A 107 -2.38 8.41 2.14
C ARG A 107 -1.14 9.08 1.56
N LYS A 108 -0.72 10.19 2.18
CA LYS A 108 0.44 10.99 1.75
C LYS A 108 0.30 11.49 0.31
N TRP A 109 -0.88 11.98 -0.04
CA TRP A 109 -1.18 12.54 -1.36
C TRP A 109 -0.26 13.73 -1.68
N ILE A 110 0.30 13.74 -2.89
CA ILE A 110 1.17 14.80 -3.40
C ILE A 110 0.73 15.14 -4.82
N THR A 111 0.76 16.42 -5.18
CA THR A 111 0.37 16.93 -6.50
C THR A 111 1.15 18.19 -6.84
N ASN A 112 1.22 18.51 -8.13
CA ASN A 112 1.73 19.78 -8.66
C ASN A 112 0.68 20.91 -8.66
N ASP A 113 -0.59 20.62 -8.37
CA ASP A 113 -1.67 21.60 -8.27
C ASP A 113 -1.85 22.06 -6.82
N ALA A 114 -1.61 23.35 -6.55
CA ALA A 114 -1.69 23.93 -5.21
C ALA A 114 -3.11 23.92 -4.62
N ASN A 115 -4.14 24.07 -5.45
CA ASN A 115 -5.54 24.03 -5.01
C ASN A 115 -5.90 22.60 -4.58
N LEU A 116 -5.45 21.60 -5.35
CA LEU A 116 -5.73 20.20 -5.07
C LEU A 116 -4.99 19.73 -3.81
N MET A 117 -3.74 20.18 -3.64
CA MET A 117 -2.98 19.97 -2.42
C MET A 117 -3.72 20.51 -1.18
N GLU A 118 -4.34 21.69 -1.28
CA GLU A 118 -5.11 22.27 -0.17
C GLU A 118 -6.35 21.43 0.19
N GLN A 119 -7.01 20.81 -0.80
CA GLN A 119 -8.14 19.90 -0.55
C GLN A 119 -7.72 18.63 0.19
N TRP A 120 -6.50 18.14 0.00
CA TRP A 120 -5.99 16.91 0.60
C TRP A 120 -5.33 17.10 1.98
N LYS A 121 -5.14 18.33 2.45
CA LYS A 121 -4.63 18.62 3.81
C LYS A 121 -5.65 18.39 4.92
N LYS A 122 -6.92 18.18 4.57
CA LYS A 122 -8.03 17.92 5.50
C LYS A 122 -8.17 16.44 5.80
#